data_AF-A0A957NPI0-F1
#
_entry.id   AF-A0A957NPI0-F1
#
_cell.length_a   1.000
_cell.length_b   1.000
_cell.length_c   1.000
_cell.angle_alpha   90.00
_cell.angle_beta   90.00
_cell.angle_gamma   90.00
#
_symmetry.space_group_name_H-M   'P 1'
#
loop_
_entity.id
_entity.type
_entity.pdbx_description
1 polymer ?
#
loop_
_entity_poly.entity_id
_entity_poly.type
_entity_poly.pdbx_seq_one_letter_code
_entity_poly.pdbx_strand_id
1 'polypeptide(L)'
;MASLLATILTGLFFLRVTKNYVHWLGIARPTRAALGRFVGLSGWFLVWRLVMQFMLASDALLLGIFASVSLVTSYSLTKYLPETLVNLVAIVAFGIAPGLGGIIGAGDLRKATAVRGEIQLFTWYVATLLGSLTLLWNDEFLRLWVGPNYHAGMAENLLLMVMVLQFVLIRNDGNVIDLTLNPRRKVILGVLSILLSTGSAMLLMKLLESKIVGLCAGIIVGRLLLTISYPLIVGRFLQIGFPQQLRAALRPGLVTFIFFS
;
A
#
# COMPACT_ATOMS: atom_id res chain seq x y z
N MET A 1 22.31 -3.30 -17.60
CA MET A 1 23.54 -2.50 -17.60
C MET A 1 23.28 -1.00 -17.41
N ALA A 2 22.31 -0.39 -18.10
CA ALA A 2 21.99 1.03 -17.94
C ALA A 2 21.64 1.46 -16.50
N SER A 3 20.88 0.65 -15.76
CA SER A 3 20.52 0.93 -14.36
C SER A 3 21.71 0.96 -13.40
N LEU A 4 22.67 0.04 -13.58
CA LEU A 4 23.91 -0.01 -12.81
C LEU A 4 24.78 1.21 -13.10
N LEU A 5 24.96 1.55 -14.38
CA LEU A 5 25.68 2.75 -14.80
C LEU A 5 25.06 4.03 -14.25
N ALA A 6 23.73 4.16 -14.36
CA ALA A 6 23.00 5.30 -13.80
C ALA A 6 23.17 5.39 -12.28
N THR A 7 23.09 4.27 -11.56
CA THR A 7 23.28 4.25 -10.09
C THR A 7 24.69 4.68 -9.71
N ILE A 8 25.72 4.18 -10.42
CA ILE A 8 27.12 4.53 -10.18
C ILE A 8 27.38 6.01 -10.48
N LEU A 9 26.89 6.51 -11.62
CA LEU A 9 27.04 7.91 -12.03
C LEU A 9 26.32 8.85 -11.05
N THR A 10 25.10 8.51 -10.64
CA THR A 10 24.33 9.30 -9.66
C THR A 10 25.04 9.30 -8.31
N GLY A 11 25.55 8.14 -7.88
CA GLY A 11 26.35 8.01 -6.66
C GLY A 11 27.60 8.87 -6.70
N LEU A 12 28.40 8.80 -7.77
CA LEU A 12 29.61 9.60 -7.96
C LEU A 12 29.32 11.11 -8.03
N PHE A 13 28.25 11.49 -8.73
CA PHE A 13 27.81 12.89 -8.82
C PHE A 13 27.42 13.43 -7.45
N PHE A 14 26.59 12.69 -6.70
CA PHE A 14 26.26 13.06 -5.32
C PHE A 14 27.51 13.18 -4.47
N LEU A 15 28.41 12.18 -4.50
CA LEU A 15 29.64 12.18 -3.71
C LEU A 15 30.52 13.41 -4.00
N ARG A 16 30.58 13.83 -5.26
CA ARG A 16 31.32 15.03 -5.70
C ARG A 16 30.64 16.32 -5.22
N VAL A 17 29.31 16.42 -5.35
CA VAL A 17 28.53 17.57 -4.86
C VAL A 17 28.66 17.70 -3.34
N THR A 18 28.45 16.62 -2.59
CA THR A 18 28.50 16.67 -1.12
C THR A 18 29.91 17.01 -0.63
N LYS A 19 30.99 16.49 -1.27
CA LYS A 19 32.37 16.88 -0.94
C LYS A 19 32.67 18.36 -1.20
N ASN A 20 32.10 18.94 -2.25
CA ASN A 20 32.41 20.32 -2.66
C ASN A 20 31.57 21.38 -1.92
N TYR A 21 30.34 21.06 -1.53
CA TYR A 21 29.40 22.04 -0.98
C TYR A 21 29.09 21.86 0.51
N VAL A 22 29.38 20.70 1.11
CA VAL A 22 29.13 20.47 2.54
C VAL A 22 30.46 20.54 3.31
N HIS A 23 30.79 21.73 3.81
CA HIS A 23 32.02 21.98 4.58
C HIS A 23 32.13 21.15 5.88
N TRP A 24 31.00 20.65 6.40
CA TRP A 24 30.92 19.76 7.57
C TRP A 24 31.33 18.31 7.27
N LEU A 25 31.50 17.93 6.00
CA LEU A 25 31.74 16.54 5.57
C LEU A 25 33.20 16.11 5.85
N GLY A 26 33.63 16.28 7.10
CA GLY A 26 34.73 15.52 7.66
C GLY A 26 34.34 14.05 7.78
N ILE A 27 35.33 13.17 7.80
CA ILE A 27 35.16 11.75 8.13
C ILE A 27 34.86 11.66 9.64
N ALA A 28 33.68 12.09 10.06
CA ALA A 28 33.16 11.74 11.37
C ALA A 28 32.87 10.24 11.31
N ARG A 29 33.82 9.41 11.74
CA ARG A 29 33.61 7.96 11.83
C ARG A 29 32.43 7.74 12.79
N PRO A 30 31.27 7.27 12.30
CA PRO A 30 30.13 7.05 13.18
C PRO A 30 30.55 6.04 14.23
N THR A 31 30.14 6.28 15.47
CA THR A 31 30.39 5.33 16.55
C THR A 31 29.77 3.98 16.20
N ARG A 32 30.39 2.87 16.63
CA ARG A 32 29.86 1.52 16.40
C ARG A 32 28.40 1.38 16.87
N ALA A 33 28.04 2.09 17.94
CA ALA A 33 26.67 2.18 18.44
C ALA A 33 25.70 2.91 17.47
N ALA A 34 26.13 4.01 16.85
CA ALA A 34 25.33 4.70 15.83
C ALA A 34 25.14 3.83 14.58
N LEU A 35 26.20 3.14 14.14
CA LEU A 35 26.12 2.20 13.03
C LEU A 35 25.16 1.04 13.34
N GLY A 36 25.25 0.44 14.53
CA GLY A 36 24.33 -0.62 14.96
C GLY A 36 22.86 -0.19 14.97
N ARG A 37 22.56 1.02 15.47
CA ARG A 37 21.19 1.59 15.43
C ARG A 37 20.68 1.79 14.01
N PHE A 38 21.52 2.33 13.13
CA PHE A 38 21.16 2.57 11.74
C PHE A 38 20.94 1.26 10.96
N VAL A 39 21.81 0.27 11.15
CA VAL A 39 21.68 -1.06 10.56
C VAL A 39 20.40 -1.74 11.05
N GLY A 40 20.10 -1.65 12.36
CA GLY A 40 18.86 -2.18 12.92
C GLY A 40 17.61 -1.54 12.30
N LEU A 41 17.58 -0.22 12.17
CA LEU A 41 16.49 0.51 11.53
C LEU A 41 16.34 0.12 10.05
N SER A 42 17.46 0.07 9.32
CA SER A 42 17.51 -0.33 7.91
C SER A 42 17.04 -1.78 7.72
N GLY A 43 17.38 -2.68 8.65
CA GLY A 43 16.92 -4.06 8.67
C GLY A 43 15.40 -4.15 8.75
N TRP A 44 14.75 -3.34 9.60
CA TRP A 44 13.29 -3.29 9.65
C TRP A 44 12.67 -2.79 8.35
N PHE A 45 13.23 -1.75 7.73
CA PHE A 45 12.76 -1.28 6.43
C PHE A 45 12.96 -2.31 5.31
N LEU A 46 14.04 -3.09 5.35
CA LEU A 46 14.27 -4.20 4.43
C LEU A 46 13.18 -5.27 4.58
N VAL A 47 12.88 -5.69 5.82
CA VAL A 47 11.81 -6.66 6.07
C VAL A 47 10.46 -6.10 5.62
N TRP A 48 10.17 -4.81 5.88
CA TRP A 48 8.97 -4.16 5.37
C TRP A 48 8.87 -4.23 3.83
N ARG A 49 9.99 -4.03 3.13
CA ARG A 49 10.02 -4.12 1.67
C ARG A 49 9.69 -5.54 1.19
N LEU A 50 10.17 -6.57 1.88
CA LEU A 50 9.81 -7.97 1.58
C LEU A 50 8.33 -8.25 1.84
N VAL A 51 7.79 -7.75 2.96
CA VAL A 51 6.35 -7.80 3.27
C VAL A 51 5.54 -7.18 2.12
N MET A 52 5.88 -5.97 1.69
CA MET A 52 5.19 -5.29 0.59
C MET A 52 5.30 -6.05 -0.73
N GLN A 53 6.48 -6.58 -1.06
CA GLN A 53 6.67 -7.39 -2.26
C GLN A 53 5.77 -8.62 -2.24
N PHE A 54 5.68 -9.29 -1.09
CA PHE A 54 4.80 -10.43 -0.91
C PHE A 54 3.33 -10.03 -1.04
N MET A 55 2.89 -8.94 -0.40
CA MET A 55 1.50 -8.46 -0.50
C MET A 55 1.06 -8.12 -1.93
N LEU A 56 2.00 -7.77 -2.81
CA LEU A 56 1.73 -7.46 -4.22
C LEU A 56 1.73 -8.72 -5.10
N ALA A 57 2.65 -9.66 -4.82
CA ALA A 57 2.88 -10.84 -5.67
C ALA A 57 2.10 -12.09 -5.23
N SER A 58 1.64 -12.15 -3.97
CA SER A 58 1.01 -13.33 -3.39
C SER A 58 -0.21 -13.80 -4.17
N ASP A 59 -0.98 -12.86 -4.71
CA ASP A 59 -2.28 -13.13 -5.29
C ASP A 59 -2.14 -14.02 -6.53
N ALA A 60 -1.22 -13.66 -7.43
CA ALA A 60 -0.92 -14.42 -8.63
C ALA A 60 -0.26 -15.78 -8.30
N LEU A 61 0.62 -15.83 -7.30
CA LEU A 61 1.24 -17.09 -6.86
C LEU A 61 0.21 -18.07 -6.30
N LEU A 62 -0.70 -17.59 -5.45
CA LEU A 62 -1.76 -18.42 -4.86
C LEU A 62 -2.74 -18.92 -5.91
N LEU A 63 -3.18 -18.05 -6.83
CA LEU A 63 -4.02 -18.48 -7.96
C LEU A 63 -3.30 -19.48 -8.88
N GLY A 64 -2.01 -19.28 -9.15
CA GLY A 64 -1.23 -20.18 -9.99
C GLY A 64 -1.05 -21.57 -9.39
N ILE A 65 -0.81 -21.65 -8.08
CA ILE A 65 -0.61 -22.92 -7.36
C ILE A 65 -1.93 -23.65 -7.11
N PHE A 66 -2.98 -22.94 -6.70
CA PHE A 66 -4.23 -23.55 -6.20
C PHE A 66 -5.39 -23.52 -7.20
N ALA A 67 -5.25 -22.83 -8.34
CA ALA A 67 -6.29 -22.74 -9.35
C ALA A 67 -5.75 -23.08 -10.75
N SER A 68 -5.31 -22.09 -11.54
CA SER A 68 -4.72 -22.34 -12.86
C SER A 68 -4.02 -21.09 -13.42
N VAL A 69 -3.10 -21.28 -14.36
CA VAL A 69 -2.42 -20.19 -15.09
C VAL A 69 -3.42 -19.35 -15.92
N SER A 70 -4.47 -19.99 -16.45
CA SER A 70 -5.54 -19.28 -17.16
C SER A 70 -6.26 -18.29 -16.24
N LEU A 71 -6.62 -18.71 -15.02
CA LEU A 71 -7.24 -17.83 -14.04
C LEU A 71 -6.30 -16.71 -13.58
N VAL A 72 -4.99 -16.97 -13.47
CA VAL A 72 -4.00 -15.91 -13.21
C VAL A 72 -4.02 -14.86 -14.31
N THR A 73 -4.20 -15.26 -15.57
CA THR A 73 -4.26 -14.36 -16.72
C THR A 73 -5.50 -13.46 -16.64
N SER A 74 -6.69 -14.06 -16.50
CA SER A 74 -7.95 -13.29 -16.36
C SER A 74 -7.94 -12.38 -15.13
N TYR A 75 -7.40 -12.87 -14.00
CA TYR A 75 -7.23 -12.08 -12.78
C TYR A 75 -6.30 -10.88 -13.00
N SER A 76 -5.13 -11.10 -13.60
CA SER A 76 -4.13 -10.04 -13.81
C SER A 76 -4.63 -8.96 -14.77
N LEU A 77 -5.34 -9.37 -15.82
CA LEU A 77 -5.98 -8.44 -16.76
C LEU A 77 -7.09 -7.63 -16.07
N THR A 78 -7.95 -8.29 -15.31
CA THR A 78 -9.02 -7.63 -14.54
C THR A 78 -8.45 -6.68 -13.47
N LYS A 79 -7.32 -7.03 -12.85
CA LYS A 79 -6.62 -6.22 -11.82
C LYS A 79 -5.91 -4.99 -12.37
N TYR A 80 -5.67 -4.91 -13.67
CA TYR A 80 -4.83 -3.86 -14.27
C TYR A 80 -5.33 -2.44 -13.99
N LEU A 81 -6.63 -2.17 -14.23
CA LEU A 81 -7.24 -0.87 -13.94
C LEU A 81 -7.24 -0.55 -12.43
N PRO A 82 -7.71 -1.44 -11.53
CA PRO A 82 -7.56 -1.25 -10.09
C PRO A 82 -6.12 -1.00 -9.64
N GLU A 83 -5.13 -1.69 -10.19
CA GLU A 83 -3.73 -1.50 -9.78
C GLU A 83 -3.18 -0.13 -10.18
N THR A 84 -3.67 0.44 -11.27
CA THR A 84 -3.33 1.81 -11.68
C THR A 84 -3.75 2.84 -10.62
N LEU A 85 -4.88 2.61 -9.93
CA LEU A 85 -5.30 3.42 -8.78
C LEU A 85 -4.21 3.48 -7.70
N VAL A 86 -3.65 2.31 -7.35
CA VAL A 86 -2.64 2.18 -6.29
C VAL A 86 -1.44 3.06 -6.61
N ASN A 87 -1.01 3.07 -7.88
CA ASN A 87 0.14 3.84 -8.33
C ASN A 87 -0.13 5.34 -8.31
N LEU A 88 -1.32 5.79 -8.75
CA LEU A 88 -1.70 7.20 -8.70
C LEU A 88 -1.72 7.75 -7.28
N VAL A 89 -2.36 7.04 -6.35
CA VAL A 89 -2.40 7.47 -4.94
C VAL A 89 -1.00 7.43 -4.33
N ALA A 90 -0.18 6.42 -4.66
CA ALA A 90 1.18 6.33 -4.16
C ALA A 90 2.06 7.52 -4.58
N ILE A 91 1.96 8.00 -5.82
CA ILE A 91 2.70 9.17 -6.30
C ILE A 91 2.42 10.38 -5.41
N VAL A 92 1.13 10.65 -5.13
CA VAL A 92 0.73 11.78 -4.31
C VAL A 92 1.17 11.61 -2.86
N ALA A 93 0.95 10.43 -2.28
CA ALA A 93 1.35 10.14 -0.90
C ALA A 93 2.87 10.31 -0.69
N PHE A 94 3.69 9.83 -1.64
CA PHE A 94 5.15 9.99 -1.57
C PHE A 94 5.60 11.43 -1.82
N GLY A 95 4.89 12.19 -2.65
CA GLY A 95 5.15 13.62 -2.83
C GLY A 95 4.94 14.43 -1.55
N ILE A 96 3.93 14.06 -0.75
CA ILE A 96 3.58 14.75 0.49
C ILE A 96 4.44 14.28 1.69
N ALA A 97 4.94 13.04 1.65
CA ALA A 97 5.63 12.41 2.79
C ALA A 97 6.81 13.24 3.37
N PRO A 98 7.72 13.86 2.59
CA PRO A 98 8.78 14.69 3.14
C PRO A 98 8.25 15.93 3.88
N GLY A 99 7.22 16.59 3.33
CA GLY A 99 6.59 17.75 3.96
C GLY A 99 5.90 17.38 5.27
N LEU A 100 5.17 16.27 5.28
CA LEU A 100 4.56 15.73 6.49
C LEU A 100 5.62 15.33 7.54
N GLY A 101 6.74 14.74 7.11
CA GLY A 101 7.87 14.42 7.98
C GLY A 101 8.48 15.65 8.64
N GLY A 102 8.62 16.75 7.89
CA GLY A 102 9.09 18.03 8.43
C GLY A 102 8.13 18.62 9.47
N ILE A 103 6.82 18.57 9.22
CA ILE A 103 5.78 19.04 10.16
C ILE A 103 5.78 18.21 11.44
N ILE A 104 5.85 16.88 11.31
CA ILE A 104 5.96 15.95 12.46
C ILE A 104 7.24 16.22 13.25
N GLY A 105 8.37 16.40 12.57
CA GLY A 105 9.65 16.71 13.19
C GLY A 105 9.68 18.04 13.94
N ALA A 106 8.88 19.02 13.51
CA ALA A 106 8.67 20.29 14.19
C ALA A 106 7.71 20.21 15.40
N GLY A 107 7.07 19.05 15.63
CA GLY A 107 6.12 18.84 16.72
C GLY A 107 4.72 19.43 16.49
N ASP A 108 4.42 19.94 15.30
CA ASP A 108 3.08 20.49 14.97
C ASP A 108 2.10 19.36 14.61
N LEU A 109 1.61 18.67 15.65
CA LEU A 109 0.69 17.54 15.51
C LEU A 109 -0.67 17.95 14.94
N ARG A 110 -1.09 19.21 15.11
CA ARG A 110 -2.35 19.73 14.56
C ARG A 110 -2.26 19.81 13.05
N LYS A 111 -1.19 20.41 12.53
CA LYS A 111 -0.97 20.50 11.09
C LYS A 111 -0.69 19.12 10.48
N ALA A 112 0.05 18.25 11.18
CA ALA A 112 0.25 16.87 10.75
C ALA A 112 -1.07 16.10 10.61
N THR A 113 -2.00 16.31 11.56
CA THR A 113 -3.35 15.73 11.52
C THR A 113 -4.15 16.24 10.32
N ALA A 114 -4.12 17.54 10.05
CA ALA A 114 -4.81 18.14 8.90
C ALA A 114 -4.31 17.56 7.58
N VAL A 115 -2.98 17.55 7.38
CA VAL A 115 -2.34 17.01 6.16
C VAL A 115 -2.65 15.52 5.98
N ARG A 116 -2.60 14.72 7.05
CA ARG A 116 -3.01 13.31 7.00
C ARG A 116 -4.48 13.15 6.61
N GLY A 117 -5.36 14.01 7.11
CA GLY A 117 -6.77 14.07 6.72
C GLY A 117 -6.97 14.38 5.24
N GLU A 118 -6.21 15.33 4.70
CA GLU A 118 -6.22 15.70 3.28
C GLU A 118 -5.76 14.54 2.38
N ILE A 119 -4.67 13.86 2.74
CA ILE A 119 -4.20 12.65 2.02
C ILE A 119 -5.30 11.58 1.99
N GLN A 120 -5.95 11.36 3.13
CA GLN A 120 -7.00 10.35 3.24
C GLN A 120 -8.24 10.72 2.42
N LEU A 121 -8.66 11.99 2.46
CA LEU A 121 -9.79 12.48 1.69
C LEU A 121 -9.53 12.40 0.18
N PHE A 122 -8.34 12.83 -0.26
CA PHE A 122 -7.89 12.69 -1.65
C PHE A 122 -7.94 11.24 -2.10
N THR A 123 -7.43 10.33 -1.26
CA THR A 123 -7.42 8.90 -1.55
C THR A 123 -8.83 8.35 -1.71
N TRP A 124 -9.75 8.69 -0.81
CA TRP A 124 -11.15 8.30 -0.94
C TRP A 124 -11.76 8.83 -2.22
N TYR A 125 -11.60 10.10 -2.56
CA TYR A 125 -12.16 10.65 -3.80
C TYR A 125 -11.64 9.97 -5.06
N VAL A 126 -10.33 9.80 -5.16
CA VAL A 126 -9.70 9.15 -6.32
C VAL A 126 -10.12 7.68 -6.40
N ALA A 127 -10.20 6.98 -5.27
CA ALA A 127 -10.61 5.59 -5.22
C ALA A 127 -12.09 5.37 -5.52
N THR A 128 -12.98 6.26 -5.05
CA THR A 128 -14.40 6.22 -5.44
C THR A 128 -14.54 6.48 -6.94
N LEU A 129 -13.96 7.56 -7.45
CA LEU A 129 -14.12 7.95 -8.85
C LEU A 129 -13.57 6.87 -9.79
N LEU A 130 -12.30 6.53 -9.65
CA LEU A 130 -11.66 5.56 -10.54
C LEU A 130 -12.17 4.14 -10.29
N GLY A 131 -12.55 3.81 -9.05
CA GLY A 131 -13.18 2.55 -8.72
C GLY A 131 -14.52 2.36 -9.43
N SER A 132 -15.40 3.36 -9.40
CA SER A 132 -16.67 3.30 -10.12
C SER A 132 -16.51 3.21 -11.62
N LEU A 133 -15.60 4.00 -12.21
CA LEU A 133 -15.30 3.90 -13.64
C LEU A 133 -14.79 2.51 -14.00
N THR A 134 -13.96 1.91 -13.14
CA THR A 134 -13.47 0.55 -13.32
C THR A 134 -14.63 -0.45 -13.23
N LEU A 135 -15.49 -0.39 -12.21
CA LEU A 135 -16.61 -1.31 -12.09
C LEU A 135 -17.58 -1.22 -13.27
N LEU A 136 -17.79 -0.02 -13.82
CA LEU A 136 -18.70 0.21 -14.93
C LEU A 136 -18.13 -0.21 -16.28
N TRP A 137 -16.84 0.03 -16.54
CA TRP A 137 -16.24 -0.11 -17.87
C TRP A 137 -15.19 -1.21 -18.02
N ASN A 138 -14.80 -1.91 -16.95
CA ASN A 138 -13.70 -2.89 -17.04
C ASN A 138 -14.00 -4.01 -18.03
N ASP A 139 -15.25 -4.50 -18.07
CA ASP A 139 -15.64 -5.57 -18.98
C ASP A 139 -15.54 -5.14 -20.45
N GLU A 140 -16.11 -3.98 -20.82
CA GLU A 140 -16.00 -3.42 -22.17
C GLU A 140 -14.56 -3.06 -22.54
N PHE A 141 -13.79 -2.52 -21.59
CA PHE A 141 -12.38 -2.23 -21.78
C PHE A 141 -11.59 -3.50 -22.12
N LEU A 142 -11.78 -4.58 -21.36
CA LEU A 142 -11.12 -5.86 -21.60
C LEU A 142 -11.57 -6.48 -22.93
N ARG A 143 -12.87 -6.42 -23.26
CA ARG A 143 -13.37 -6.90 -24.56
C ARG A 143 -12.67 -6.22 -25.73
N LEU A 144 -12.50 -4.90 -25.67
CA LEU A 144 -11.84 -4.11 -26.72
C LEU A 144 -10.32 -4.32 -26.75
N TRP A 145 -9.70 -4.53 -25.59
CA TRP A 145 -8.24 -4.59 -25.50
C TRP A 145 -7.68 -5.98 -25.78
N VAL A 146 -8.24 -7.01 -25.17
CA VAL A 146 -7.70 -8.38 -25.18
C VAL A 146 -8.71 -9.44 -25.61
N GLY A 147 -9.97 -9.05 -25.80
CA GLY A 147 -11.06 -9.93 -26.23
C GLY A 147 -11.98 -10.39 -25.09
N PRO A 148 -13.07 -11.11 -25.41
CA PRO A 148 -14.19 -11.31 -24.48
C PRO A 148 -13.99 -12.35 -23.38
N ASN A 149 -12.95 -13.20 -23.46
CA ASN A 149 -12.80 -14.36 -22.58
C ASN A 149 -11.99 -14.09 -21.30
N TYR A 150 -11.53 -12.85 -21.09
CA TYR A 150 -10.58 -12.53 -20.01
C TYR A 150 -11.18 -11.78 -18.83
N HIS A 151 -12.46 -11.40 -18.89
CA HIS A 151 -13.15 -10.80 -17.76
C HIS A 151 -13.47 -11.87 -16.71
N ALA A 152 -13.00 -11.67 -15.48
CA ALA A 152 -13.15 -12.65 -14.40
C ALA A 152 -14.60 -12.81 -13.89
N GLY A 153 -15.43 -11.78 -14.07
CA GLY A 153 -16.80 -11.72 -13.55
C GLY A 153 -17.06 -10.46 -12.72
N MET A 154 -18.34 -10.12 -12.53
CA MET A 154 -18.74 -8.88 -11.86
C MET A 154 -18.45 -8.91 -10.34
N ALA A 155 -18.71 -10.05 -9.68
CA ALA A 155 -18.43 -10.22 -8.26
C ALA A 155 -16.92 -10.22 -7.96
N GLU A 156 -16.14 -10.85 -8.85
CA GLU A 156 -14.68 -10.84 -8.84
C GLU A 156 -14.15 -9.42 -8.98
N ASN A 157 -14.63 -8.67 -9.97
CA ASN A 157 -14.22 -7.29 -10.20
C ASN A 157 -14.52 -6.39 -8.99
N LEU A 158 -15.71 -6.53 -8.38
CA LEU A 158 -16.07 -5.80 -7.17
C LEU A 158 -15.15 -6.13 -5.99
N LEU A 159 -14.93 -7.40 -5.67
CA LEU A 159 -14.06 -7.79 -4.55
C LEU A 159 -12.60 -7.41 -4.79
N LEU A 160 -12.12 -7.50 -6.03
CA LEU A 160 -10.79 -7.06 -6.39
C LEU A 160 -10.65 -5.54 -6.18
N MET A 161 -11.66 -4.77 -6.57
CA MET A 161 -11.69 -3.32 -6.33
C MET A 161 -11.70 -2.99 -4.83
N VAL A 162 -12.50 -3.69 -4.02
CA VAL A 162 -12.51 -3.53 -2.56
C VAL A 162 -11.16 -3.90 -1.94
N MET A 163 -10.55 -5.00 -2.39
CA MET A 163 -9.22 -5.44 -1.94
C MET A 163 -8.13 -4.40 -2.26
N VAL A 164 -8.19 -3.79 -3.45
CA VAL A 164 -7.28 -2.72 -3.87
C VAL A 164 -7.51 -1.46 -3.06
N LEU A 165 -8.76 -1.01 -2.89
CA LEU A 165 -9.11 0.14 -2.05
C LEU A 165 -8.56 -0.05 -0.63
N GLN A 166 -8.81 -1.21 -0.02
CA GLN A 166 -8.28 -1.55 1.30
C GLN A 166 -6.76 -1.44 1.35
N PHE A 167 -6.06 -1.95 0.33
CA PHE A 167 -4.60 -1.87 0.25
C PHE A 167 -4.07 -0.44 0.16
N VAL A 168 -4.73 0.42 -0.62
CA VAL A 168 -4.37 1.84 -0.73
C VAL A 168 -4.50 2.55 0.62
N LEU A 169 -5.62 2.33 1.33
CA LEU A 169 -5.84 2.94 2.65
C LEU A 169 -4.80 2.45 3.67
N ILE A 170 -4.47 1.16 3.67
CA ILE A 170 -3.39 0.60 4.52
C ILE A 170 -2.04 1.28 4.19
N ARG A 171 -1.74 1.49 2.91
CA ARG A 171 -0.48 2.08 2.46
C ARG A 171 -0.34 3.53 2.90
N ASN A 172 -1.41 4.31 2.89
CA ASN A 172 -1.40 5.69 3.37
C ASN A 172 -0.97 5.78 4.84
N ASP A 173 -1.67 5.07 5.72
CA ASP A 173 -1.31 5.08 7.14
C ASP A 173 0.06 4.42 7.37
N GLY A 174 0.41 3.40 6.58
CA GLY A 174 1.74 2.80 6.58
C GLY A 174 2.84 3.82 6.29
N ASN A 175 2.63 4.72 5.32
CA ASN A 175 3.59 5.78 5.00
C ASN A 175 3.71 6.79 6.15
N VAL A 176 2.60 7.13 6.82
CA VAL A 176 2.63 8.01 8.00
C VAL A 176 3.40 7.37 9.15
N ILE A 177 3.25 6.06 9.38
CA ILE A 177 4.01 5.33 10.41
C ILE A 177 5.51 5.34 10.11
N ASP A 178 5.93 5.31 8.85
CA ASP A 178 7.36 5.39 8.50
C ASP A 178 7.98 6.72 8.94
N LEU A 179 7.20 7.81 8.93
CA LEU A 179 7.63 9.13 9.40
C LEU A 179 7.86 9.18 10.92
N THR A 180 7.31 8.24 11.69
CA THR A 180 7.56 8.15 13.14
C THR A 180 8.86 7.42 13.48
N LEU A 181 9.63 6.97 12.48
CA LEU A 181 10.90 6.24 12.64
C LEU A 181 10.81 4.98 13.53
N ASN A 182 9.62 4.38 13.65
CA ASN A 182 9.40 3.17 14.44
C ASN A 182 8.75 2.06 13.58
N PRO A 183 9.49 1.48 12.62
CA PRO A 183 8.95 0.51 11.68
C PRO A 183 8.64 -0.84 12.34
N ARG A 184 9.19 -1.15 13.52
CA ARG A 184 9.09 -2.49 14.14
C ARG A 184 7.65 -2.97 14.29
N ARG A 185 6.77 -2.13 14.85
CA ARG A 185 5.35 -2.50 15.04
C ARG A 185 4.63 -2.72 13.71
N LYS A 186 4.88 -1.82 12.75
CA LYS A 186 4.33 -1.88 11.39
C LYS A 186 4.72 -3.20 10.71
N VAL A 187 6.00 -3.57 10.79
CA VAL A 187 6.54 -4.79 10.18
C VAL A 187 5.95 -6.05 10.79
N ILE A 188 5.92 -6.16 12.13
CA ILE A 188 5.37 -7.34 12.81
C ILE A 188 3.90 -7.55 12.42
N LEU A 189 3.10 -6.47 12.44
CA LEU A 189 1.69 -6.53 12.02
C LEU A 189 1.56 -6.89 10.54
N GLY A 190 2.45 -6.37 9.68
CA GLY A 190 2.50 -6.69 8.26
C GLY A 190 2.76 -8.18 8.00
N VAL A 191 3.76 -8.75 8.69
CA VAL A 191 4.06 -10.20 8.61
C VAL A 191 2.86 -11.03 9.07
N LEU A 192 2.25 -10.69 10.21
CA LEU A 192 1.06 -11.38 10.69
C LEU A 192 -0.10 -11.30 9.69
N SER A 193 -0.33 -10.11 9.11
CA SER A 193 -1.38 -9.93 8.12
C SER A 193 -1.15 -10.75 6.85
N ILE A 194 0.10 -10.89 6.38
CA ILE A 194 0.43 -11.77 5.25
C ILE A 194 0.09 -13.22 5.57
N LEU A 195 0.50 -13.71 6.75
CA LEU A 195 0.23 -15.08 7.15
C LEU A 195 -1.28 -15.35 7.23
N LEU A 196 -2.03 -14.43 7.84
CA LEU A 196 -3.49 -14.51 7.92
C LEU A 196 -4.15 -14.41 6.54
N SER A 197 -3.71 -13.50 5.68
CA SER A 197 -4.23 -13.33 4.31
C SER A 197 -3.98 -14.57 3.47
N THR A 198 -2.79 -15.13 3.55
CA THR A 198 -2.41 -16.34 2.82
C THR A 198 -3.21 -17.55 3.33
N GLY A 199 -3.28 -17.73 4.65
CA GLY A 199 -4.04 -18.83 5.26
C GLY A 199 -5.54 -18.77 4.93
N SER A 200 -6.16 -17.61 5.09
CA SER A 200 -7.58 -17.40 4.78
C SER A 200 -7.87 -17.49 3.29
N ALA A 201 -7.00 -16.98 2.41
CA ALA A 201 -7.14 -17.15 0.97
C ALA A 201 -7.08 -18.63 0.57
N MET A 202 -6.10 -19.39 1.06
CA MET A 202 -6.02 -20.83 0.79
C MET A 202 -7.27 -21.60 1.26
N LEU A 203 -7.84 -21.22 2.40
CA LEU A 203 -9.07 -21.82 2.92
C LEU A 203 -10.28 -21.45 2.07
N LEU A 204 -10.51 -20.16 1.82
CA LEU A 204 -11.68 -19.69 1.08
C LEU A 204 -11.64 -20.07 -0.40
N MET A 205 -10.45 -20.16 -1.02
CA MET A 205 -10.29 -20.72 -2.35
C MET A 205 -10.72 -22.19 -2.43
N LYS A 206 -10.60 -22.96 -1.34
CA LYS A 206 -11.11 -24.34 -1.30
C LYS A 206 -12.61 -24.41 -1.08
N LEU A 207 -13.15 -23.55 -0.22
CA LEU A 207 -14.55 -23.56 0.18
C LEU A 207 -15.50 -22.96 -0.86
N LEU A 208 -15.05 -21.95 -1.61
CA LEU A 208 -15.88 -21.24 -2.58
C LEU A 208 -15.72 -21.80 -3.99
N GLU A 209 -16.79 -21.66 -4.77
CA GLU A 209 -16.84 -22.07 -6.18
C GLU A 209 -15.89 -21.22 -7.03
N SER A 210 -15.98 -19.89 -6.94
CA SER A 210 -15.04 -18.98 -7.60
C SER A 210 -13.75 -18.83 -6.80
N LYS A 211 -12.65 -19.30 -7.40
CA LYS A 211 -11.30 -19.22 -6.80
C LYS A 211 -10.81 -17.78 -6.67
N ILE A 212 -11.22 -16.88 -7.57
CA ILE A 212 -10.85 -15.46 -7.52
C ILE A 212 -11.58 -14.76 -6.38
N VAL A 213 -12.88 -15.05 -6.19
CA VAL A 213 -13.65 -14.55 -5.04
C VAL A 213 -13.03 -15.01 -3.73
N GLY A 214 -12.71 -16.31 -3.62
CA GLY A 214 -12.07 -16.86 -2.42
C GLY A 214 -10.70 -16.26 -2.11
N LEU A 215 -9.89 -16.02 -3.14
CA LEU A 215 -8.62 -15.30 -3.00
C LEU A 215 -8.83 -13.89 -2.46
N CYS A 216 -9.67 -13.08 -3.12
CA CYS A 216 -9.88 -11.68 -2.76
C CYS A 216 -10.48 -11.55 -1.36
N ALA A 217 -11.49 -12.36 -1.04
CA ALA A 217 -12.13 -12.36 0.27
C ALA A 217 -11.14 -12.75 1.38
N GLY A 218 -10.31 -13.77 1.17
CA GLY A 218 -9.29 -14.16 2.14
C GLY A 218 -8.27 -13.07 2.39
N ILE A 219 -7.76 -12.46 1.31
CA ILE A 219 -6.83 -11.33 1.43
C ILE A 219 -7.48 -10.16 2.18
N ILE A 220 -8.74 -9.82 1.87
CA ILE A 220 -9.45 -8.74 2.56
C ILE A 220 -9.54 -9.03 4.06
N VAL A 221 -9.94 -10.25 4.43
CA VAL A 221 -10.06 -10.70 5.83
C VAL A 221 -8.70 -10.62 6.55
N GLY A 222 -7.64 -11.15 5.96
CA GLY A 222 -6.30 -11.11 6.56
C GLY A 222 -5.73 -9.69 6.69
N ARG A 223 -6.14 -8.77 5.81
CA ARG A 223 -5.77 -7.35 5.85
C ARG A 223 -6.64 -6.50 6.78
N LEU A 224 -7.74 -7.03 7.33
CA LEU A 224 -8.52 -6.32 8.37
C LEU A 224 -7.66 -5.97 9.58
N LEU A 225 -6.70 -6.84 9.92
CA LEU A 225 -5.71 -6.57 10.97
C LEU A 225 -5.00 -5.22 10.73
N LEU A 226 -4.50 -4.97 9.52
CA LEU A 226 -3.81 -3.72 9.18
C LEU A 226 -4.78 -2.55 9.07
N THR A 227 -5.96 -2.81 8.48
CA THR A 227 -7.03 -1.81 8.31
C THR A 227 -7.45 -1.20 9.65
N ILE A 228 -7.42 -1.98 10.73
CA ILE A 228 -7.76 -1.50 12.08
C ILE A 228 -6.51 -1.00 12.83
N SER A 229 -5.42 -1.76 12.81
CA SER A 229 -4.25 -1.47 13.64
C SER A 229 -3.47 -0.23 13.20
N TYR A 230 -3.36 0.05 11.90
CA TYR A 230 -2.58 1.19 11.41
C TYR A 230 -3.22 2.55 11.76
N PRO A 231 -4.53 2.78 11.52
CA PRO A 231 -5.19 4.00 11.99
C PRO A 231 -5.12 4.18 13.51
N LEU A 232 -5.13 3.10 14.29
CA LEU A 232 -4.97 3.16 15.74
C LEU A 232 -3.56 3.62 16.15
N ILE A 233 -2.52 3.12 15.48
CA ILE A 233 -1.13 3.53 15.72
C ILE A 233 -0.95 5.00 15.35
N VAL A 234 -1.40 5.40 14.15
CA VAL A 234 -1.32 6.78 13.66
C VAL A 234 -2.13 7.72 14.56
N GLY A 235 -3.34 7.32 14.96
CA GLY A 235 -4.18 8.09 15.88
C GLY A 235 -3.55 8.33 17.24
N ARG A 236 -2.94 7.29 17.84
CA ARG A 236 -2.20 7.46 19.11
C ARG A 236 -1.01 8.39 18.96
N PHE A 237 -0.31 8.33 17.82
CA PHE A 237 0.83 9.20 17.54
C PHE A 237 0.40 10.67 17.34
N LEU A 238 -0.67 10.90 16.59
CA LEU A 238 -1.21 12.23 16.29
C LEU A 238 -2.18 12.76 17.37
N GLN A 239 -2.40 12.01 18.46
CA GLN A 239 -3.35 12.32 19.53
C GLN A 239 -4.81 12.47 19.07
N ILE A 240 -5.22 11.67 18.07
CA ILE A 240 -6.58 11.64 17.53
C ILE A 240 -7.33 10.43 18.11
N GLY A 241 -8.55 10.67 18.64
CA GLY A 241 -9.42 9.60 19.13
C GLY A 241 -9.90 8.67 18.01
N PHE A 242 -9.95 7.36 18.27
CA PHE A 242 -10.47 6.37 17.31
C PHE A 242 -11.90 6.68 16.80
N PRO A 243 -12.86 7.12 17.65
CA PRO A 243 -14.22 7.45 17.18
C PRO A 243 -14.23 8.59 16.15
N GLN A 244 -13.32 9.56 16.29
CA GLN A 244 -13.21 10.68 15.36
C GLN A 244 -12.71 10.21 13.99
N GLN A 245 -11.73 9.30 13.99
CA GLN A 245 -11.22 8.71 12.75
C GLN A 245 -12.29 7.86 12.05
N LEU A 246 -13.06 7.08 12.81
CA LEU A 246 -14.15 6.28 12.25
C LEU A 246 -15.23 7.18 11.63
N ARG A 247 -15.65 8.25 12.33
CA ARG A 247 -16.59 9.24 11.79
C ARG A 247 -16.09 9.89 10.50
N ALA A 248 -14.79 10.21 10.43
CA ALA A 248 -14.19 10.76 9.23
C ALA A 248 -14.17 9.76 8.04
N ALA A 249 -14.12 8.46 8.32
CA ALA A 249 -14.16 7.41 7.30
C ALA A 249 -15.59 7.00 6.89
N LEU A 250 -16.60 7.20 7.75
CA LEU A 250 -17.98 6.80 7.47
C LEU A 250 -18.56 7.49 6.23
N ARG A 251 -18.46 8.82 6.15
CA ARG A 251 -19.01 9.58 5.02
C ARG A 251 -18.40 9.15 3.68
N PRO A 252 -17.07 9.14 3.48
CA PRO A 252 -16.49 8.69 2.22
C PRO A 252 -16.70 7.19 1.97
N GLY A 253 -16.76 6.37 3.02
CA GLY A 253 -17.10 4.95 2.90
C GLY A 253 -18.51 4.72 2.37
N LEU A 254 -19.51 5.47 2.86
CA LEU A 254 -20.88 5.41 2.37
C LEU A 254 -20.99 5.90 0.92
N VAL A 255 -20.31 6.99 0.57
CA VAL A 255 -20.27 7.47 -0.81
C VAL A 255 -19.67 6.40 -1.72
N THR A 256 -18.55 5.80 -1.33
CA THR A 256 -17.92 4.71 -2.10
C THR A 256 -18.86 3.52 -2.27
N PHE A 257 -19.56 3.13 -1.21
CA PHE A 257 -20.52 2.03 -1.26
C PHE A 257 -21.67 2.30 -2.24
N ILE A 258 -22.26 3.49 -2.21
CA ILE A 258 -23.32 3.90 -3.15
C ILE A 258 -22.82 3.83 -4.59
N PHE A 259 -21.60 4.30 -4.83
CA PHE A 259 -20.98 4.35 -6.14
C PHE A 259 -20.47 3.00 -6.67
N PHE A 260 -20.40 1.99 -5.82
CA PHE A 260 -20.00 0.61 -6.16
C PHE A 260 -21.19 -0.35 -6.26
N SER A 261 -22.38 0.10 -5.83
CA SER A 261 -23.65 -0.64 -5.93
C SER A 261 -24.27 -0.44 -7.30
#